data_AF-A0A3B9RWX5-F1
#
_entry.id   AF-A0A3B9RWX5-F1
#
_cell.length_a   1.000
_cell.length_b   1.000
_cell.length_c   1.000
_cell.angle_alpha   90.00
_cell.angle_beta   90.00
_cell.angle_gamma   90.00
#
_symmetry.space_group_name_H-M   'P 1'
#
loop_
_entity.id
_entity.type
_entity.pdbx_description
1 polymer ?
#
loop_
_entity_poly.entity_id
_entity_poly.type
_entity_poly.pdbx_seq_one_letter_code
_entity_poly.pdbx_strand_id
1 'polypeptide(L)' 'MAKMQSVMVPLGTNAPEFVLPDTISDKLIKFKDLTSDIATVVMFICNH' A
#
# COMPACT_ATOMS: atom_id res chain seq x y z
N MET A 1 13.65 7.78 -9.06
CA MET A 1 14.48 7.52 -7.86
C MET A 1 13.96 8.34 -6.68
N ALA A 2 13.92 7.78 -5.46
CA ALA A 2 13.40 8.49 -4.28
C ALA A 2 14.40 9.57 -3.82
N LYS A 3 13.96 10.83 -3.81
CA LYS A 3 14.81 12.00 -3.47
C LYS A 3 14.80 12.33 -1.97
N MET A 4 13.89 11.72 -1.21
CA MET A 4 13.69 11.93 0.22
C MET A 4 13.65 10.58 0.95
N GLN A 5 14.20 10.56 2.17
CA GLN A 5 14.13 9.39 3.05
C GLN A 5 12.68 9.13 3.50
N SER A 6 12.43 7.89 3.91
CA SER A 6 11.13 7.48 4.45
C SER A 6 10.76 8.28 5.70
N VAL A 7 9.50 8.68 5.78
CA VAL A 7 8.90 9.10 7.05
C VAL A 7 8.47 7.82 7.77
N MET A 8 9.22 7.44 8.79
CA MET A 8 8.99 6.19 9.50
C MET A 8 7.69 6.24 10.29
N VAL A 9 6.76 5.35 9.95
CA VAL A 9 5.52 5.15 10.72
C VAL A 9 5.87 4.36 11.98
N PRO A 10 5.36 4.74 13.17
CA PRO A 10 5.62 3.98 14.40
C PRO A 10 5.17 2.52 14.27
N LEU A 11 5.95 1.59 14.83
CA LEU A 11 5.59 0.18 14.88
C LEU A 11 4.32 -0.05 15.70
N GLY A 12 3.50 -1.02 15.29
CA GLY A 12 2.18 -1.28 15.89
C GLY A 12 1.08 -0.33 15.44
N THR A 13 1.38 0.65 14.59
CA THR A 13 0.36 1.48 13.95
C THR A 13 -0.50 0.60 13.02
N ASN A 14 -1.82 0.66 13.19
CA ASN A 14 -2.74 -0.03 12.29
C ASN A 14 -2.62 0.52 10.87
N ALA A 15 -2.57 -0.39 9.89
CA ALA A 15 -2.54 -0.01 8.49
C ALA A 15 -3.83 0.77 8.13
N PRO A 16 -3.71 1.95 7.49
CA PRO A 16 -4.89 2.73 7.08
C PRO A 16 -5.65 2.02 5.96
N GLU A 17 -6.98 2.13 5.98
CA GLU A 17 -7.81 1.63 4.88
C GLU A 17 -7.57 2.45 3.60
N PHE A 18 -7.60 1.78 2.45
CA PHE A 18 -7.60 2.44 1.14
C PHE A 18 -8.55 1.75 0.16
N VAL A 19 -9.02 2.53 -0.81
CA VAL A 19 -9.70 2.05 -2.01
C VAL A 19 -9.07 2.77 -3.20
N LEU A 20 -8.38 2.04 -4.06
CA LEU A 20 -7.61 2.60 -5.17
C LEU A 20 -7.92 1.85 -6.47
N PRO A 21 -7.82 2.49 -7.64
CA PRO A 21 -7.93 1.81 -8.92
C PRO A 21 -6.68 0.96 -9.17
N ASP A 22 -6.90 -0.31 -9.53
CA ASP A 22 -5.87 -1.18 -10.10
C ASP A 22 -5.72 -0.89 -11.59
N THR A 23 -4.52 -0.49 -12.02
CA THR A 23 -4.25 -0.07 -13.40
C THR A 23 -4.09 -1.24 -14.37
N ILE A 24 -4.11 -2.49 -13.89
CA ILE A 24 -4.03 -3.69 -14.75
C ILE A 24 -5.45 -4.18 -15.10
N SER A 25 -6.36 -4.14 -14.14
CA SER A 25 -7.71 -4.71 -14.27
C SER A 25 -8.83 -3.67 -14.39
N ASP A 26 -8.53 -2.38 -14.26
CA ASP A 26 -9.49 -1.26 -14.19
C ASP A 26 -10.55 -1.41 -13.09
N LYS A 27 -10.23 -2.17 -12.04
CA LYS A 27 -11.12 -2.42 -10.89
C LYS A 27 -10.69 -1.59 -9.69
N LEU A 28 -11.65 -1.22 -8.85
CA LEU A 28 -11.37 -0.68 -7.53
C LEU A 28 -10.99 -1.82 -6.58
N ILE A 29 -9.79 -1.74 -6.00
CA ILE A 29 -9.31 -2.67 -4.97
C ILE A 29 -9.38 -2.00 -3.60
N LYS A 30 -9.81 -2.75 -2.58
CA LYS A 30 -9.85 -2.28 -1.20
C LYS A 30 -8.80 -3.01 -0.37
N PHE A 31 -8.23 -2.34 0.62
CA PHE A 31 -7.23 -2.95 1.49
C PHE A 31 -7.71 -4.26 2.14
N LYS A 32 -8.96 -4.30 2.61
CA LYS A 32 -9.57 -5.50 3.22
C LYS A 32 -9.61 -6.73 2.31
N ASP A 33 -9.67 -6.52 1.00
CA ASP A 33 -9.68 -7.63 0.03
C ASP A 33 -8.26 -8.16 -0.25
N LEU A 34 -7.22 -7.47 0.24
CA LEU A 34 -5.80 -7.75 0.00
C LEU A 34 -5.05 -8.22 1.25
N THR A 35 -5.70 -8.24 2.41
CA THR A 35 -5.08 -8.67 3.67
C THR A 35 -4.80 -10.18 3.63
N SER A 36 -3.56 -10.57 3.93
CA SER A 36 -3.16 -11.97 4.07
C SER A 36 -3.20 -12.42 5.54
N ASP A 37 -3.25 -13.74 5.74
CA ASP A 37 -3.23 -14.36 7.07
C ASP A 37 -1.88 -14.15 7.81
N ILE A 38 -0.79 -14.02 7.05
CA ILE A 38 0.57 -13.87 7.61
C ILE A 38 1.01 -12.41 7.61
N ALA A 39 1.09 -11.79 6.42
CA ALA A 39 1.54 -10.42 6.26
C ALA A 39 1.11 -9.83 4.92
N THR A 40 0.90 -8.52 4.89
CA THR A 40 0.65 -7.76 3.66
C THR A 40 1.76 -6.72 3.49
N VAL A 41 2.41 -6.74 2.32
CA VAL A 41 3.46 -5.79 1.97
C VAL A 41 2.86 -4.67 1.13
N VAL A 42 3.04 -3.42 1.56
CA VAL A 42 2.62 -2.22 0.83
C VAL A 42 3.85 -1.44 0.42
N MET A 43 3.95 -1.10 -0.87
CA MET A 43 5.07 -0.36 -1.43
C MET A 43 4.57 0.90 -2.13
N PHE A 44 5.17 2.03 -1.80
CA PHE A 44 5.01 3.27 -2.56
C PHE A 44 6.14 3.34 -3.59
N ILE A 45 5.81 3.04 -4.85
CA ILE A 45 6.75 3.08 -5.96
C ILE A 45 6.36 4.17 -6.95
N CYS A 46 7.35 4.65 -7.69
CA CYS A 46 7.16 5.61 -8.76
C CYS A 46 7.39 4.89 -10.09
N ASN A 47 6.50 5.10 -11.06
CA ASN A 47 6.60 4.53 -12.41
C ASN A 47 7.34 5.47 -13.39
N HIS A 48 8.41 6.12 -12.92
CA HIS A 48 9.32 6.92 -13.75
C HIS A 48 10.53 6.10 -14.16
#